data_AF-A0A353Y5F6-F1
#
_entry.id   AF-A0A353Y5F6-F1
#
_cell.length_a   1.000
_cell.length_b   1.000
_cell.length_c   1.000
_cell.angle_alpha   90.00
_cell.angle_beta   90.00
_cell.angle_gamma   90.00
#
_symmetry.space_group_name_H-M   'P 1'
#
loop_
_entity.id
_entity.type
_entity.pdbx_description
1 polymer ?
#
loop_
_entity_poly.entity_id
_entity_poly.type
_entity_poly.pdbx_seq_one_letter_code
_entity_poly.pdbx_strand_id
1 'polypeptide(L)' 'SGWQVAADNNSYASMYPDQSLYPVDSVPKVVETINNTFRRADEIQHAKGIDAGHKDFIDYFAPIVADAEAGFGGVLNAF' A
#
# COMPACT_ATOMS: atom_id res chain seq x y z
N SER A 1 -7.56 2.11 0.84
CA SER A 1 -9.02 1.90 0.90
C SER A 1 -9.30 0.51 0.34
N GLY A 2 -10.03 -0.33 1.07
CA GLY A 2 -10.43 -1.67 0.63
C GLY A 2 -11.30 -1.62 -0.63
N TRP A 3 -12.25 -0.67 -0.68
CA TRP A 3 -13.08 -0.37 -1.84
C TRP A 3 -12.28 -0.18 -3.14
N GLN A 4 -11.19 0.61 -3.10
CA GLN A 4 -10.36 0.84 -4.30
C GLN A 4 -9.58 -0.41 -4.72
N VAL A 5 -9.13 -1.23 -3.76
CA VAL A 5 -8.45 -2.50 -4.03
C VAL A 5 -9.44 -3.50 -4.65
N ALA A 6 -10.66 -3.58 -4.13
CA ALA A 6 -11.74 -4.37 -4.72
C ALA A 6 -12.03 -3.97 -6.17
N ALA A 7 -12.09 -2.67 -6.45
CA ALA A 7 -12.44 -2.16 -7.77
C ALA A 7 -11.36 -2.45 -8.83
N ASP A 8 -10.07 -2.25 -8.54
CA ASP A 8 -9.06 -2.18 -9.62
C ASP A 8 -7.62 -2.60 -9.24
N ASN A 9 -7.38 -3.14 -8.04
CA ASN A 9 -5.99 -3.49 -7.66
C ASN A 9 -5.89 -4.68 -6.71
N ASN A 10 -6.74 -5.69 -6.89
CA ASN A 10 -6.72 -6.91 -6.09
C ASN A 10 -5.97 -8.05 -6.79
N SER A 11 -5.56 -9.04 -5.99
CA SER A 11 -4.79 -10.21 -6.44
C SER A 11 -5.51 -11.10 -7.46
N TYR A 12 -6.84 -10.98 -7.61
CA TYR A 12 -7.61 -11.71 -8.62
C TYR A 12 -7.74 -10.98 -9.96
N ALA A 13 -7.18 -9.77 -10.07
CA ALA A 13 -7.23 -8.96 -11.29
C ALA A 13 -8.66 -8.85 -11.86
N SER A 14 -9.65 -8.77 -10.97
CA SER A 14 -11.07 -8.71 -11.29
C SER A 14 -11.70 -7.51 -10.62
N MET A 15 -12.62 -6.83 -11.29
CA MET A 15 -13.34 -5.71 -10.70
C MET A 15 -14.48 -6.20 -9.80
N TYR A 16 -14.44 -5.83 -8.52
CA TYR A 16 -15.46 -6.19 -7.52
C TYR A 16 -16.07 -4.97 -6.84
N PRO A 17 -17.32 -5.08 -6.35
CA PRO A 17 -17.85 -4.15 -5.35
C PRO A 17 -17.18 -4.38 -3.98
N ASP A 18 -17.36 -3.43 -3.07
CA ASP A 18 -16.82 -3.43 -1.71
C ASP A 18 -17.61 -4.34 -0.77
N GLN A 19 -17.41 -5.65 -0.94
CA GLN A 19 -18.05 -6.71 -0.16
C GLN A 19 -17.05 -7.82 0.22
N SER A 20 -15.78 -7.44 0.42
CA SER A 20 -14.67 -8.34 0.80
C SER A 20 -14.56 -9.62 -0.06
N LEU A 21 -14.86 -9.51 -1.36
CA LEU A 21 -14.82 -10.63 -2.33
C LEU A 21 -13.42 -10.95 -2.84
N TYR A 22 -12.48 -10.03 -2.63
CA TYR A 22 -11.10 -10.16 -3.09
C TYR A 22 -10.24 -10.96 -2.10
N PRO A 23 -9.11 -11.56 -2.53
CA PRO A 23 -8.24 -12.30 -1.63
C PRO A 23 -7.65 -11.43 -0.52
N VAL A 24 -7.59 -11.94 0.72
CA VAL A 24 -7.10 -11.23 1.91
C VAL A 24 -5.70 -10.62 1.75
N ASP A 25 -4.87 -11.16 0.87
CA ASP A 25 -3.52 -10.67 0.60
C ASP A 25 -3.47 -9.39 -0.27
N SER A 26 -4.61 -8.95 -0.81
CA SER A 26 -4.66 -7.87 -1.80
C SER A 26 -4.26 -6.52 -1.22
N VAL A 27 -4.85 -6.10 -0.09
CA VAL A 27 -4.46 -4.82 0.54
C VAL A 27 -2.99 -4.85 1.00
N PRO A 28 -2.49 -5.91 1.69
CA PRO A 28 -1.07 -6.03 2.02
C PRO A 28 -0.12 -5.90 0.80
N LYS A 29 -0.44 -6.52 -0.34
CA LYS A 29 0.35 -6.40 -1.57
C LYS A 29 0.39 -4.97 -2.12
N VAL A 30 -0.72 -4.23 -2.02
CA VAL A 30 -0.75 -2.82 -2.40
C VAL A 30 0.10 -1.97 -1.46
N VAL A 31 0.05 -2.24 -0.14
CA VAL A 31 0.92 -1.58 0.85
C VAL A 31 2.40 -1.83 0.54
N GLU A 32 2.77 -3.06 0.20
CA GLU A 32 4.14 -3.41 -0.23
C GLU A 32 4.54 -2.62 -1.48
N THR A 33 3.66 -2.56 -2.48
CA THR A 33 3.91 -1.83 -3.73
C THR A 33 4.13 -0.33 -3.52
N ILE A 34 3.33 0.30 -2.64
CA ILE A 34 3.50 1.72 -2.28
C ILE A 34 4.85 1.94 -1.60
N ASN A 35 5.21 1.11 -0.61
CA ASN A 35 6.50 1.22 0.07
C ASN A 35 7.70 1.00 -0.86
N ASN A 36 7.61 0.05 -1.80
CA ASN A 36 8.65 -0.14 -2.81
C ASN A 36 8.80 1.08 -3.72
N THR A 37 7.70 1.76 -4.01
CA THR A 37 7.69 3.00 -4.80
C THR A 37 8.30 4.17 -4.03
N PHE A 38 7.94 4.33 -2.75
CA PHE A 38 8.57 5.31 -1.85
C PHE A 38 10.07 5.08 -1.72
N ARG A 39 10.47 3.83 -1.50
CA ARG A 39 11.88 3.44 -1.44
C ARG A 39 12.63 3.81 -2.71
N ARG A 40 12.07 3.53 -3.89
CA ARG A 40 12.74 3.90 -5.15
C ARG A 40 12.83 5.41 -5.33
N ALA A 41 11.80 6.16 -4.93
CA ALA A 41 11.84 7.62 -5.00
C ALA A 41 12.93 8.20 -4.07
N ASP A 42 13.05 7.66 -2.85
CA ASP A 42 14.11 7.99 -1.90
C ASP A 42 15.51 7.63 -2.44
N GLU A 43 15.70 6.42 -2.97
CA GLU A 43 16.95 5.99 -3.61
C GLU A 43 17.39 6.96 -4.72
N ILE A 44 16.44 7.42 -5.55
CA ILE A 44 16.71 8.41 -6.62
C ILE A 44 17.08 9.78 -6.04
N GLN A 45 16.39 10.21 -4.98
CA GLN A 45 16.66 11.48 -4.30
C GLN A 45 18.06 11.47 -3.66
N HIS A 46 18.39 10.41 -2.92
CA HIS A 46 19.68 10.23 -2.27
C HIS A 46 20.83 10.14 -3.29
N ALA A 47 20.63 9.43 -4.41
CA ALA A 47 21.62 9.36 -5.50
C ALA A 47 21.92 10.73 -6.15
N LYS A 48 21.04 11.71 -6.01
CA LYS A 48 21.24 13.10 -6.47
C LYS A 48 21.89 14.00 -5.39
N GLY A 49 22.24 13.47 -4.22
CA GLY A 49 22.79 14.23 -3.10
C GLY A 49 21.78 15.15 -2.42
N ILE A 50 20.48 14.85 -2.55
CA ILE A 50 19.40 15.60 -1.91
C ILE A 50 19.09 14.91 -0.58
N ASP A 51 19.79 15.30 0.48
CA ASP A 51 19.60 14.75 1.82
C ASP A 51 18.75 15.68 2.71
N ALA A 52 18.40 15.20 3.91
CA ALA A 52 17.61 15.97 4.87
C ALA A 52 18.23 17.36 5.13
N GLY A 53 17.40 18.40 4.97
CA GLY A 53 17.83 19.80 5.06
C GLY A 53 18.14 20.47 3.72
N HIS A 54 18.24 19.72 2.62
CA HIS A 54 18.26 20.28 1.28
C HIS A 54 16.89 20.90 0.93
N LYS A 55 16.85 22.03 0.21
CA LYS A 55 15.60 22.74 -0.13
C LYS A 55 14.59 21.90 -0.93
N ASP A 56 15.10 20.94 -1.69
CA ASP A 56 14.30 20.04 -2.55
C ASP A 56 14.07 18.67 -1.90
N PHE A 57 14.41 18.50 -0.61
CA PHE A 57 14.23 17.24 0.11
C PHE A 57 12.76 16.93 0.35
N ILE A 58 12.36 15.70 0.04
CA ILE A 58 11.04 15.13 0.31
C ILE A 58 11.24 13.89 1.20
N ASP A 59 10.50 13.81 2.30
CA ASP A 59 10.38 12.59 3.08
C ASP A 59 9.35 11.66 2.40
N TYR A 60 9.85 10.67 1.66
CA TYR A 60 9.00 9.74 0.92
C TYR A 60 8.37 8.66 1.79
N PHE A 61 8.90 8.38 2.99
CA PHE A 61 8.39 7.30 3.85
C PHE A 61 7.19 7.75 4.70
N ALA A 62 6.20 8.34 4.03
CA ALA A 62 4.95 8.73 4.67
C ALA A 62 4.22 7.49 5.22
N PRO A 63 3.64 7.56 6.43
CA PRO A 63 2.93 6.44 7.03
C PRO A 63 1.70 6.05 6.21
N ILE A 64 1.49 4.74 6.06
CA ILE A 64 0.34 4.17 5.36
C ILE A 64 -0.64 3.61 6.40
N VAL A 65 -1.87 4.13 6.42
CA VAL A 65 -2.99 3.54 7.16
C VAL A 65 -3.80 2.67 6.19
N ALA A 66 -3.81 1.36 6.45
CA ALA A 66 -4.42 0.37 5.57
C ALA A 66 -5.80 -0.07 6.07
N ASP A 67 -6.64 -0.47 5.12
CA ASP A 67 -7.98 -1.00 5.38
C ASP A 67 -7.89 -2.53 5.53
N ALA A 68 -8.41 -3.06 6.62
CA ALA A 68 -8.37 -4.49 6.94
C ALA A 68 -9.75 -5.16 6.86
N GLU A 69 -10.76 -4.46 6.32
CA GLU A 69 -12.16 -4.92 6.33
C GLU A 69 -12.60 -5.30 7.76
N ALA A 70 -13.26 -6.43 7.92
CA ALA A 70 -13.53 -7.09 9.21
C ALA A 70 -12.59 -8.26 9.51
N GLY A 71 -11.41 -8.33 8.86
CA GLY A 71 -10.42 -9.39 9.08
C GLY A 71 -10.67 -10.70 8.31
N PHE A 72 -11.50 -10.68 7.26
CA PHE A 72 -11.70 -11.80 6.31
C PHE A 72 -12.03 -13.17 6.94
N GLY A 73 -12.72 -13.20 8.09
CA GLY A 73 -13.14 -14.46 8.72
C GLY A 73 -13.29 -14.35 10.23
N GLY A 74 -12.66 -15.28 10.96
CA GLY A 74 -12.63 -15.31 12.42
C GLY A 74 -11.38 -14.68 13.01
N VAL A 75 -11.19 -14.83 14.33
CA VAL A 75 -10.07 -14.22 15.07
C VAL A 75 -8.68 -14.65 14.56
N LEU A 76 -8.56 -15.85 13.98
CA LEU A 76 -7.31 -16.33 13.38
C LEU A 76 -7.03 -15.72 12.00
N ASN A 77 -8.04 -15.21 11.31
CA ASN A 77 -7.88 -14.52 10.04
C ASN A 77 -7.45 -13.08 10.25
N ALA A 78 -7.87 -12.47 11.36
CA ALA A 78 -7.57 -11.09 11.71
C ALA A 78 -6.17 -10.89 12.33
N PHE A 79 -5.58 -11.93 12.92
CA PHE A 79 -4.27 -11.90 13.57
C PHE A 79 -3.12 -12.01 12.55
#